data_AF-U7NH61-F1
#
_entry.id   AF-U7NH61-F1
#
_cell.length_a   1.000
_cell.length_b   1.000
_cell.length_c   1.000
_cell.angle_alpha   90.00
_cell.angle_beta   90.00
_cell.angle_gamma   90.00
#
_symmetry.space_group_name_H-M   'P 1'
#
loop_
_entity.id
_entity.type
_entity.pdbx_description
1 polymer ?
#
loop_
_entity_poly.entity_id
_entity_poly.type
_entity_poly.pdbx_seq_one_letter_code
_entity_poly.pdbx_strand_id
1 'polypeptide(L)'
;MSNKHGHQARKRFGQNFLHDPGVIERIVRAINPKPEDSIVEIGPGLGAITEEILAINPRLQVVELDRDLIPVLRTKFFNYPEFRIHEADALSFDFSQLVSDRPLRIVGNLPYNISTPLIFHLLSQSGVVQDMHFMLQKEVVQRLAAVPGDNNYGRLGIMAQYFCKVQPLFEVGPGAFRPAPKVDSAIVRLVPHKELPYPAKDLKTLQAVVRTAFNARRKTLRKALAAMVTVEQLQSLGINDGLRPENLGLADYVRIADLLADTGKLPAEDNEVSDD
;
A
#
# COMPACT_ATOMS: atom_id res chain seq x y z
N MET A 1 -25.56 6.67 -38.85
CA MET A 1 -25.17 5.55 -37.97
C MET A 1 -23.96 5.99 -37.18
N SER A 2 -24.13 6.18 -35.87
CA SER A 2 -23.16 6.85 -34.99
C SER A 2 -22.10 5.86 -34.52
N ASN A 3 -20.83 6.14 -34.82
CA ASN A 3 -19.69 5.41 -34.28
C ASN A 3 -19.55 5.79 -32.79
N LYS A 4 -19.77 4.80 -31.92
CA LYS A 4 -19.59 4.91 -30.47
C LYS A 4 -18.15 5.33 -30.16
N HIS A 5 -18.00 6.35 -29.32
CA HIS A 5 -16.76 6.83 -28.74
C HIS A 5 -16.11 5.73 -27.89
N GLY A 6 -15.32 4.87 -28.51
CA GLY A 6 -14.39 4.02 -27.79
C GLY A 6 -13.28 4.92 -27.25
N HIS A 7 -13.29 5.18 -25.94
CA HIS A 7 -12.13 5.73 -25.24
C HIS A 7 -10.94 4.81 -25.56
N GLN A 8 -10.08 5.25 -26.49
CA GLN A 8 -8.78 4.65 -26.69
C GLN A 8 -8.01 4.94 -25.41
N ALA A 9 -7.88 3.92 -24.55
CA ALA A 9 -7.03 3.97 -23.37
C ALA A 9 -5.65 4.47 -23.81
N ARG A 10 -5.34 5.74 -23.53
CA ARG A 10 -4.00 6.25 -23.76
C ARG A 10 -3.12 5.44 -22.82
N LYS A 11 -2.15 4.70 -23.38
CA LYS A 11 -1.17 3.84 -22.68
C LYS A 11 -0.39 4.54 -21.54
N ARG A 12 -0.64 5.82 -21.27
CA ARG A 12 0.12 6.70 -20.39
C ARG A 12 0.03 6.34 -18.90
N PHE A 13 -0.99 5.58 -18.49
CA PHE A 13 -1.22 5.25 -17.07
C PHE A 13 -1.32 3.75 -16.76
N GLY A 14 -0.99 2.86 -17.70
CA GLY A 14 -1.02 1.41 -17.44
C GLY A 14 -2.38 0.87 -16.98
N GLN A 15 -3.47 1.52 -17.38
CA GLN A 15 -4.83 1.23 -16.91
C GLN A 15 -5.32 -0.13 -17.40
N ASN A 16 -5.68 -1.00 -16.45
CA ASN A 16 -6.43 -2.23 -16.68
C ASN A 16 -7.79 -2.06 -15.98
N PHE A 17 -8.87 -1.93 -16.76
CA PHE A 17 -10.19 -1.69 -16.19
C PHE A 17 -10.84 -3.01 -15.77
N LEU A 18 -11.19 -3.10 -14.48
CA LEU A 18 -11.95 -4.22 -13.94
C LEU A 18 -13.35 -4.25 -14.57
N HIS A 19 -13.79 -5.42 -15.05
CA HIS A 19 -15.11 -5.57 -15.65
C HIS A 19 -15.84 -6.87 -15.27
N ASP A 20 -15.18 -7.80 -14.57
CA ASP A 20 -15.82 -9.05 -14.16
C ASP A 20 -16.77 -8.82 -12.97
N PRO A 21 -18.08 -9.05 -13.13
CA PRO A 21 -19.05 -8.76 -12.07
C PRO A 21 -18.85 -9.61 -10.81
N GLY A 22 -18.40 -10.86 -10.95
CA GLY A 22 -18.17 -11.75 -9.81
C GLY A 22 -16.98 -11.31 -8.98
N VAL A 23 -15.92 -10.83 -9.63
CA VAL A 23 -14.76 -10.22 -8.95
C VAL A 23 -15.17 -8.91 -8.25
N ILE A 24 -15.90 -8.05 -8.94
CA ILE A 24 -16.40 -6.77 -8.38
C ILE A 24 -17.24 -7.03 -7.13
N GLU A 25 -18.22 -7.93 -7.21
CA GLU A 25 -19.08 -8.30 -6.08
C GLU A 25 -18.27 -8.84 -4.90
N ARG A 26 -17.26 -9.69 -5.17
CA ARG A 26 -16.38 -10.25 -4.15
C ARG A 26 -15.53 -9.16 -3.47
N ILE A 27 -15.05 -8.17 -4.22
CA ILE A 27 -14.32 -7.01 -3.68
C ILE A 27 -15.24 -6.19 -2.77
N VAL A 28 -16.43 -5.84 -3.23
CA VAL A 28 -17.41 -5.04 -2.46
C VAL A 28 -17.82 -5.77 -1.19
N ARG A 29 -18.02 -7.09 -1.24
CA ARG A 29 -18.27 -7.93 -0.06
C ARG A 29 -17.10 -7.93 0.93
N ALA A 30 -15.86 -7.95 0.44
CA ALA A 30 -14.67 -7.89 1.29
C ALA A 30 -14.52 -6.52 1.97
N ILE A 31 -14.79 -5.43 1.25
CA ILE A 31 -14.84 -4.08 1.80
C ILE A 31 -16.00 -3.96 2.79
N ASN A 32 -17.16 -4.57 2.51
CA ASN A 32 -18.36 -4.48 3.34
C ASN A 32 -18.68 -3.02 3.72
N PRO A 33 -18.89 -2.12 2.73
CA PRO A 33 -19.13 -0.71 2.99
C PRO A 33 -20.43 -0.52 3.77
N LYS A 34 -20.47 0.51 4.61
CA LYS A 34 -21.67 0.96 5.34
C LYS A 34 -22.03 2.39 4.99
N PRO A 35 -23.31 2.80 5.08
CA PRO A 35 -23.74 4.17 4.78
C PRO A 35 -22.99 5.24 5.61
N GLU A 36 -22.61 4.88 6.83
CA GLU A 36 -21.92 5.75 7.78
C GLU A 36 -20.39 5.79 7.63
N ASP A 37 -19.80 4.91 6.81
CA ASP A 37 -18.35 4.86 6.61
C ASP A 37 -17.83 6.13 5.91
N SER A 38 -16.60 6.53 6.25
CA SER A 38 -15.85 7.51 5.47
C SER A 38 -14.95 6.78 4.49
N ILE A 39 -15.38 6.67 3.22
CA ILE A 39 -14.69 5.89 2.19
C ILE A 39 -14.10 6.82 1.13
N VAL A 40 -12.84 6.56 0.78
CA VAL A 40 -12.18 7.14 -0.39
C VAL A 40 -11.66 6.04 -1.30
N GLU A 41 -11.97 6.14 -2.59
CA GLU A 41 -11.44 5.26 -3.63
C GLU A 41 -10.31 5.96 -4.41
N ILE A 42 -9.16 5.30 -4.54
CA ILE A 42 -8.03 5.76 -5.33
C ILE A 42 -8.11 5.14 -6.72
N GLY A 43 -8.09 5.98 -7.75
CA GLY A 43 -8.10 5.53 -9.15
C GLY A 43 -9.38 4.78 -9.52
N PRO A 44 -10.56 5.43 -9.47
CA PRO A 44 -11.84 4.81 -9.79
C PRO A 44 -11.93 4.28 -11.23
N GLY A 45 -11.11 4.79 -12.16
CA GLY A 45 -11.13 4.32 -13.54
C GLY A 45 -12.46 4.64 -14.23
N LEU A 46 -13.12 3.62 -14.77
CA LEU A 46 -14.48 3.73 -15.33
C LEU A 46 -15.60 3.56 -14.28
N GLY A 47 -15.22 3.51 -13.00
CA GLY A 47 -16.13 3.44 -11.86
C GLY A 47 -16.75 2.07 -11.64
N ALA A 48 -15.99 0.99 -11.82
CA ALA A 48 -16.47 -0.38 -11.65
C ALA A 48 -16.74 -0.73 -10.18
N ILE A 49 -15.84 -0.34 -9.27
CA ILE A 49 -16.02 -0.50 -7.83
C ILE A 49 -16.84 0.68 -7.28
N THR A 50 -16.60 1.90 -7.80
CA THR A 50 -17.33 3.12 -7.44
C THR A 50 -18.83 2.96 -7.50
N GLU A 51 -19.36 2.35 -8.58
CA GLU A 51 -20.79 2.17 -8.80
C GLU A 51 -21.46 1.33 -7.70
N GLU A 52 -20.84 0.21 -7.35
CA GLU A 52 -21.35 -0.70 -6.32
C GLU A 52 -21.23 -0.10 -4.91
N ILE A 53 -20.16 0.65 -4.63
CA ILE A 53 -20.02 1.31 -3.33
C ILE A 53 -21.02 2.47 -3.20
N LEU A 54 -21.23 3.27 -4.24
CA LEU A 54 -22.17 4.40 -4.23
C LEU A 54 -23.61 3.98 -3.93
N ALA A 55 -24.01 2.79 -4.40
CA ALA A 55 -25.33 2.22 -4.09
C ALA A 55 -25.56 1.99 -2.58
N ILE A 56 -24.48 1.90 -1.78
CA ILE A 56 -24.52 1.64 -0.33
C ILE A 56 -24.10 2.89 0.47
N ASN A 57 -23.11 3.62 -0.02
CA ASN A 57 -22.53 4.82 0.59
C ASN A 57 -22.53 5.97 -0.43
N PRO A 58 -23.59 6.81 -0.46
CA PRO A 58 -23.71 7.93 -1.39
C PRO A 58 -22.66 9.04 -1.21
N ARG A 59 -21.93 9.03 -0.09
CA ARG A 59 -20.90 10.01 0.29
C ARG A 59 -19.49 9.58 -0.11
N LEU A 60 -19.36 8.53 -0.93
CA LEU A 60 -18.08 8.08 -1.46
C LEU A 60 -17.29 9.26 -2.05
N GLN A 61 -16.01 9.29 -1.74
CA GLN A 61 -15.07 10.22 -2.35
C GLN A 61 -14.11 9.44 -3.25
N VAL A 62 -13.63 10.04 -4.33
CA VAL A 62 -12.60 9.44 -5.19
C VAL A 62 -11.43 10.39 -5.40
N VAL A 63 -10.23 9.86 -5.55
CA VAL A 63 -9.04 10.59 -6.01
C VAL A 63 -8.67 10.08 -7.40
N GLU A 64 -8.71 10.97 -8.40
CA GLU A 64 -8.42 10.63 -9.80
C GLU A 64 -7.54 11.71 -10.44
N LEU A 65 -6.51 11.26 -11.15
CA LEU A 65 -5.56 12.14 -11.85
C LEU A 65 -5.90 12.28 -13.34
N ASP A 66 -6.53 11.26 -13.92
CA ASP A 66 -6.84 11.22 -15.35
C ASP A 66 -8.00 12.17 -15.70
N ARG A 67 -7.63 13.32 -16.29
CA ARG A 67 -8.54 14.36 -16.76
C ARG A 67 -9.52 13.88 -17.82
N ASP A 68 -9.23 12.79 -18.52
CA ASP A 68 -10.14 12.21 -19.51
C ASP A 68 -11.24 11.35 -18.83
N LEU A 69 -10.98 10.81 -17.62
CA LEU A 69 -11.92 9.99 -16.85
C LEU A 69 -12.83 10.82 -15.94
N ILE A 70 -12.35 11.94 -15.41
CA ILE A 70 -13.12 12.80 -14.51
C ILE A 70 -14.49 13.22 -15.11
N PRO A 71 -14.60 13.71 -16.36
CA PRO A 71 -15.90 14.02 -16.97
C PRO A 71 -16.82 12.80 -17.13
N VAL A 72 -16.24 11.62 -17.39
CA VAL A 72 -16.98 10.36 -17.49
C VAL A 72 -17.60 10.00 -16.14
N LEU A 73 -16.81 10.06 -15.07
CA LEU A 73 -17.27 9.81 -13.70
C LEU A 73 -18.37 10.79 -13.28
N ARG A 74 -18.19 12.10 -13.54
CA ARG A 74 -19.21 13.13 -13.26
C ARG A 74 -20.52 12.85 -13.98
N THR A 75 -20.45 12.48 -15.25
CA THR A 75 -21.64 12.19 -16.06
C THR A 75 -22.30 10.90 -15.59
N LYS A 76 -21.53 9.86 -15.29
CA LYS A 76 -22.05 8.55 -14.86
C LYS A 76 -22.75 8.64 -13.51
N PHE A 77 -22.18 9.40 -12.57
CA PHE A 77 -22.63 9.46 -11.18
C PHE A 77 -23.32 10.78 -10.81
N PHE A 78 -23.86 11.52 -11.79
CA PHE A 78 -24.51 12.82 -11.57
C PHE A 78 -25.69 12.77 -10.59
N ASN A 79 -26.35 11.61 -10.44
CA ASN A 79 -27.47 11.39 -9.53
C ASN A 79 -27.03 11.22 -8.05
N TYR A 80 -25.73 11.21 -7.76
CA TYR A 80 -25.20 11.14 -6.40
C TYR A 80 -24.68 12.53 -5.98
N PRO A 81 -25.52 13.41 -5.40
CA PRO A 81 -25.15 14.79 -5.09
C PRO A 81 -24.05 14.90 -4.02
N GLU A 82 -23.86 13.86 -3.22
CA GLU A 82 -22.84 13.77 -2.17
C GLU A 82 -21.54 13.14 -2.66
N PHE A 83 -21.51 12.56 -3.87
CA PHE A 83 -20.29 12.03 -4.47
C PHE A 83 -19.29 13.17 -4.70
N ARG A 84 -18.02 12.93 -4.37
CA ARG A 84 -16.94 13.92 -4.51
C ARG A 84 -15.78 13.33 -5.30
N ILE A 85 -15.29 14.09 -6.28
CA ILE A 85 -14.11 13.76 -7.08
C ILE A 85 -13.02 14.76 -6.76
N HIS A 86 -11.91 14.27 -6.23
CA HIS A 86 -10.67 15.02 -5.99
C HIS A 86 -9.75 14.82 -7.20
N GLU A 87 -9.56 15.88 -7.98
CA GLU A 87 -8.71 15.87 -9.18
C GLU A 87 -7.23 16.04 -8.79
N ALA A 88 -6.59 14.98 -8.33
CA ALA A 88 -5.25 15.05 -7.74
C ALA A 88 -4.42 13.78 -7.96
N ASP A 89 -3.11 13.91 -7.82
CA ASP A 89 -2.19 12.76 -7.76
C ASP A 89 -2.22 12.15 -6.36
N ALA A 90 -2.65 10.90 -6.27
CA ALA A 90 -2.72 10.16 -5.01
C ALA A 90 -1.37 10.05 -4.29
N LEU A 91 -0.23 10.11 -4.99
CA LEU A 91 1.10 10.07 -4.38
C LEU A 91 1.44 11.32 -3.57
N SER A 92 0.77 12.44 -3.83
CA SER A 92 0.97 13.72 -3.12
C SER A 92 -0.27 14.22 -2.40
N PHE A 93 -1.39 13.49 -2.51
CA PHE A 93 -2.64 13.85 -1.88
C PHE A 93 -2.60 13.61 -0.37
N ASP A 94 -2.91 14.63 0.42
CA ASP A 94 -3.07 14.50 1.86
C ASP A 94 -4.43 13.85 2.16
N PHE A 95 -4.45 12.57 2.52
CA PHE A 95 -5.69 11.87 2.84
C PHE A 95 -6.24 12.30 4.19
N SER A 96 -5.42 12.84 5.10
CA SER A 96 -5.89 13.32 6.40
C SER A 96 -6.92 14.44 6.28
N GLN A 97 -6.89 15.22 5.19
CA GLN A 97 -7.89 16.25 4.91
C GLN A 97 -9.30 15.70 4.64
N LEU A 98 -9.44 14.40 4.33
CA LEU A 98 -10.74 13.76 4.09
C LEU A 98 -11.37 13.20 5.36
N VAL A 99 -10.63 13.20 6.47
CA VAL A 99 -11.12 12.74 7.76
C VAL A 99 -12.21 13.70 8.23
N SER A 100 -13.34 13.13 8.63
CA SER A 100 -14.42 13.87 9.28
C SER A 100 -14.65 13.26 10.67
N ASP A 101 -15.77 12.58 10.87
CA ASP A 101 -16.16 12.04 12.17
C ASP A 101 -15.61 10.62 12.42
N ARG A 102 -15.06 9.99 11.37
CA ARG A 102 -14.59 8.60 11.40
C ARG A 102 -13.26 8.43 10.69
N PRO A 103 -12.42 7.47 11.12
CA PRO A 103 -11.21 7.14 10.38
C PRO A 103 -11.53 6.64 8.97
N LEU A 104 -10.62 6.88 8.05
CA LEU A 104 -10.83 6.63 6.63
C LEU A 104 -10.74 5.16 6.29
N ARG A 105 -11.59 4.72 5.36
CA ARG A 105 -11.46 3.45 4.65
C ARG A 105 -10.98 3.75 3.24
N ILE A 106 -9.82 3.24 2.87
CA ILE A 106 -9.20 3.55 1.58
C ILE A 106 -9.30 2.33 0.68
N VAL A 107 -9.87 2.47 -0.50
CA VAL A 107 -10.06 1.36 -1.44
C VAL A 107 -9.45 1.71 -2.78
N GLY A 108 -9.12 0.73 -3.60
CA GLY A 108 -8.69 1.04 -4.97
C GLY A 108 -8.12 -0.14 -5.76
N ASN A 109 -8.23 -0.01 -7.08
CA ASN A 109 -7.47 -0.81 -8.03
C ASN A 109 -6.22 -0.02 -8.41
N LEU A 110 -5.13 -0.20 -7.66
CA LEU A 110 -3.99 0.70 -7.76
C LEU A 110 -3.16 0.41 -9.03
N PRO A 111 -2.74 1.44 -9.79
CA PRO A 111 -1.84 1.24 -10.91
C PRO A 111 -0.51 0.64 -10.43
N TYR A 112 -0.04 -0.39 -11.14
CA TYR A 112 1.05 -1.23 -10.65
C TYR A 112 2.36 -0.47 -10.47
N ASN A 113 2.63 0.51 -11.33
CA ASN A 113 3.84 1.32 -11.33
C ASN A 113 3.95 2.30 -10.15
N ILE A 114 2.84 2.61 -9.47
CA ILE A 114 2.83 3.54 -8.33
C ILE A 114 2.44 2.86 -7.01
N SER A 115 2.13 1.56 -7.04
CA SER A 115 1.56 0.86 -5.89
C SER A 115 2.45 0.90 -4.65
N THR A 116 3.74 0.57 -4.79
CA THR A 116 4.72 0.59 -3.68
C THR A 116 4.88 1.99 -3.06
N PRO A 117 5.21 3.06 -3.81
CA PRO A 117 5.34 4.40 -3.22
C PRO A 117 4.02 4.90 -2.64
N LEU A 118 2.88 4.58 -3.25
CA LEU A 118 1.57 4.94 -2.70
C LEU A 118 1.29 4.23 -1.37
N ILE A 119 1.65 2.95 -1.23
CA ILE A 119 1.53 2.24 0.04
C ILE A 119 2.37 2.94 1.11
N PHE A 120 3.63 3.30 0.84
CA PHE A 120 4.45 4.03 1.80
C PHE A 120 3.85 5.37 2.20
N HIS A 121 3.33 6.13 1.23
CA HIS A 121 2.62 7.39 1.49
C HIS A 121 1.43 7.19 2.44
N LEU A 122 0.59 6.18 2.18
CA LEU A 122 -0.57 5.86 3.02
C LEU A 122 -0.18 5.34 4.42
N LEU A 123 0.89 4.56 4.53
CA LEU A 123 1.40 4.09 5.82
C LEU A 123 1.85 5.26 6.71
N SER A 124 2.41 6.31 6.13
CA SER A 124 2.77 7.54 6.88
C SER A 124 1.55 8.27 7.45
N GLN A 125 0.37 8.05 6.88
CA GLN A 125 -0.92 8.60 7.31
C GLN A 125 -1.79 7.56 8.04
N SER A 126 -1.22 6.42 8.44
CA SER A 126 -1.98 5.30 9.04
C SER A 126 -2.76 5.66 10.30
N GLY A 127 -2.35 6.71 11.03
CA GLY A 127 -3.02 7.19 12.24
C GLY A 127 -4.45 7.68 12.04
N VAL A 128 -4.87 7.98 10.80
CA VAL A 128 -6.24 8.40 10.48
C VAL A 128 -7.03 7.36 9.68
N VAL A 129 -6.47 6.17 9.48
CA VAL A 129 -7.02 5.12 8.62
C VAL A 129 -7.58 3.97 9.45
N GLN A 130 -8.79 3.54 9.14
CA GLN A 130 -9.43 2.35 9.72
C GLN A 130 -8.94 1.08 9.04
N ASP A 131 -9.03 1.01 7.71
CA ASP A 131 -8.51 -0.08 6.90
C ASP A 131 -8.30 0.35 5.44
N MET A 132 -7.49 -0.43 4.73
CA MET A 132 -7.21 -0.24 3.32
C MET A 132 -7.47 -1.54 2.55
N HIS A 133 -8.10 -1.46 1.39
CA HIS A 133 -8.40 -2.59 0.52
C HIS A 133 -7.89 -2.31 -0.90
N PHE A 134 -6.83 -3.00 -1.30
CA PHE A 134 -6.20 -2.75 -2.58
C PHE A 134 -6.16 -3.99 -3.46
N MET A 135 -6.48 -3.78 -4.73
CA MET A 135 -6.07 -4.68 -5.79
C MET A 135 -4.69 -4.28 -6.29
N LEU A 136 -3.78 -5.24 -6.25
CA LEU A 136 -2.36 -5.08 -6.58
C LEU A 136 -1.90 -6.26 -7.44
N GLN A 137 -0.72 -6.17 -8.02
CA GLN A 137 -0.06 -7.37 -8.57
C GLN A 137 0.10 -8.42 -7.46
N LYS A 138 -0.09 -9.70 -7.82
CA LYS A 138 0.05 -10.82 -6.88
C LYS A 138 1.39 -10.83 -6.16
N GLU A 139 2.50 -10.53 -6.86
CA GLU A 139 3.83 -10.46 -6.27
C GLU A 139 3.93 -9.38 -5.18
N VAL A 140 3.31 -8.21 -5.39
CA VAL A 140 3.32 -7.13 -4.39
C VAL A 140 2.54 -7.55 -3.14
N VAL A 141 1.40 -8.22 -3.28
CA VAL A 141 0.66 -8.80 -2.14
C VAL A 141 1.49 -9.85 -1.41
N GLN A 142 2.22 -10.70 -2.14
CA GLN A 142 3.13 -11.67 -1.53
C GLN A 142 4.27 -10.99 -0.78
N ARG A 143 4.86 -9.91 -1.32
CA ARG A 143 5.90 -9.12 -0.62
C ARG A 143 5.37 -8.45 0.65
N LEU A 144 4.14 -7.94 0.63
CA LEU A 144 3.51 -7.33 1.81
C LEU A 144 3.30 -8.37 2.93
N ALA A 145 2.85 -9.57 2.58
CA ALA A 145 2.47 -10.60 3.53
C ALA A 145 3.58 -11.60 3.88
N ALA A 146 4.73 -11.52 3.21
CA ALA A 146 5.87 -12.40 3.44
C ALA A 146 6.37 -12.33 4.89
N VAL A 147 6.84 -13.45 5.42
CA VAL A 147 7.41 -13.58 6.77
C VAL A 147 8.92 -13.86 6.70
N PRO A 148 9.68 -13.71 7.81
CA PRO A 148 11.11 -14.03 7.81
C PRO A 148 11.39 -15.44 7.28
N GLY A 149 12.34 -15.54 6.36
CA GLY A 149 12.69 -16.76 5.63
C GLY A 149 12.05 -16.90 4.25
N ASP A 150 10.97 -16.15 3.96
CA ASP A 150 10.36 -16.16 2.63
C ASP A 150 11.20 -15.42 1.58
N ASN A 151 11.19 -15.93 0.35
CA ASN A 151 11.86 -15.29 -0.79
C ASN A 151 11.35 -13.87 -1.08
N ASN A 152 10.08 -13.58 -0.76
CA ASN A 152 9.46 -12.27 -0.99
C ASN A 152 9.60 -11.32 0.21
N TYR A 153 10.19 -11.78 1.32
CA TYR A 153 10.37 -10.94 2.50
C TYR A 153 11.38 -9.83 2.24
N GLY A 154 11.02 -8.62 2.67
CA GLY A 154 11.70 -7.41 2.24
C GLY A 154 11.21 -6.16 2.94
N ARG A 155 11.85 -5.05 2.62
CA ARG A 155 11.54 -3.73 3.17
C ARG A 155 10.05 -3.36 3.10
N LEU A 156 9.39 -3.60 1.97
CA LEU A 156 7.96 -3.33 1.81
C LEU A 156 7.12 -4.10 2.84
N GLY A 157 7.33 -5.41 2.96
CA GLY A 157 6.61 -6.24 3.93
C GLY A 157 6.89 -5.85 5.37
N ILE A 158 8.16 -5.60 5.71
CA ILE A 158 8.56 -5.20 7.07
C ILE A 158 7.88 -3.89 7.48
N MET A 159 7.94 -2.87 6.62
CA MET A 159 7.35 -1.57 6.93
C MET A 159 5.82 -1.64 6.94
N ALA A 160 5.20 -2.38 6.02
CA ALA A 160 3.76 -2.59 6.04
C ALA A 160 3.31 -3.32 7.32
N GLN A 161 4.04 -4.35 7.75
CA GLN A 161 3.71 -5.13 8.96
C GLN A 161 3.99 -4.37 10.26
N TYR A 162 4.93 -3.43 10.25
CA TYR A 162 5.16 -2.50 11.36
C TYR A 162 3.92 -1.67 11.66
N PHE A 163 3.31 -1.08 10.63
CA PHE A 163 2.14 -0.22 10.79
C PHE A 163 0.81 -0.98 10.80
N CYS A 164 0.71 -2.08 10.06
CA CYS A 164 -0.56 -2.74 9.78
C CYS A 164 -0.51 -4.25 9.95
N LYS A 165 -1.64 -4.83 10.31
CA LYS A 165 -1.93 -6.24 10.03
C LYS A 165 -2.19 -6.39 8.52
N VAL A 166 -1.34 -7.16 7.85
CA VAL A 166 -1.47 -7.48 6.42
C VAL A 166 -2.29 -8.76 6.24
N GLN A 167 -3.33 -8.72 5.41
CA GLN A 167 -4.23 -9.84 5.16
C GLN A 167 -4.48 -10.02 3.66
N PRO A 168 -3.77 -10.94 2.98
CA PRO A 168 -4.17 -11.38 1.65
C PRO A 168 -5.59 -11.96 1.71
N LEU A 169 -6.46 -11.53 0.79
CA LEU A 169 -7.86 -11.98 0.78
C LEU A 169 -8.08 -13.03 -0.32
N PHE A 170 -7.80 -12.66 -1.58
CA PHE A 170 -7.98 -13.57 -2.71
C PHE A 170 -7.26 -13.09 -3.98
N GLU A 171 -6.98 -14.04 -4.87
CA GLU A 171 -6.38 -13.78 -6.18
C GLU A 171 -7.44 -13.44 -7.23
N VAL A 172 -7.04 -12.64 -8.22
CA VAL A 172 -7.85 -12.19 -9.35
C VAL A 172 -7.07 -12.42 -10.63
N GLY A 173 -7.61 -13.25 -11.51
CA GLY A 173 -6.97 -13.58 -12.79
C GLY A 173 -7.05 -12.44 -13.82
N PRO A 174 -6.17 -12.43 -14.84
CA PRO A 174 -6.12 -11.36 -15.86
C PRO A 174 -7.41 -11.20 -16.67
N GLY A 175 -8.19 -12.27 -16.81
CA GLY A 175 -9.47 -12.27 -17.52
C GLY A 175 -10.53 -11.37 -16.89
N ALA A 176 -10.31 -10.87 -15.67
CA ALA A 176 -11.20 -9.92 -15.03
C ALA A 176 -11.07 -8.47 -15.54
N PHE A 177 -10.08 -8.21 -16.40
CA PHE A 177 -9.69 -6.87 -16.80
C PHE A 177 -9.71 -6.66 -18.32
N ARG A 178 -9.89 -5.39 -18.70
CA ARG A 178 -9.78 -4.94 -20.09
C ARG A 178 -8.98 -3.63 -20.18
N PRO A 179 -7.84 -3.61 -20.90
CA PRO A 179 -7.12 -4.79 -21.40
C PRO A 179 -6.68 -5.71 -20.24
N ALA A 180 -6.45 -6.98 -20.54
CA ALA A 180 -5.96 -7.94 -19.56
C ALA A 180 -4.49 -7.64 -19.20
N PRO A 181 -4.11 -7.61 -17.91
CA PRO A 181 -2.72 -7.50 -17.51
C PRO A 181 -1.94 -8.78 -17.89
N LYS A 182 -0.61 -8.69 -17.86
CA LYS A 182 0.27 -9.85 -18.12
C LYS A 182 0.50 -10.75 -16.91
N VAL A 183 0.05 -10.32 -15.74
CA VAL A 183 0.31 -10.96 -14.45
C VAL A 183 -0.99 -11.03 -13.65
N ASP A 184 -1.04 -11.99 -12.73
CA ASP A 184 -2.15 -12.11 -11.78
C ASP A 184 -2.18 -10.92 -10.82
N SER A 185 -3.39 -10.62 -10.36
CA SER A 185 -3.65 -9.64 -9.31
C SER A 185 -4.10 -10.34 -8.03
N ALA A 186 -4.07 -9.62 -6.91
CA ALA A 186 -4.65 -10.10 -5.67
C ALA A 186 -5.20 -8.92 -4.85
N ILE A 187 -6.21 -9.21 -4.03
CA ILE A 187 -6.77 -8.28 -3.06
C ILE A 187 -6.05 -8.48 -1.73
N VAL A 188 -5.60 -7.37 -1.14
CA VAL A 188 -5.04 -7.31 0.21
C VAL A 188 -5.84 -6.34 1.06
N ARG A 189 -6.02 -6.69 2.33
CA ARG A 189 -6.49 -5.78 3.37
C ARG A 189 -5.33 -5.42 4.29
N LEU A 190 -5.15 -4.12 4.53
CA LEU A 190 -4.21 -3.58 5.50
C LEU A 190 -5.00 -2.91 6.62
N VAL A 191 -4.79 -3.33 7.87
CA VAL A 191 -5.46 -2.75 9.02
C VAL A 191 -4.40 -2.14 9.94
N PRO A 192 -4.32 -0.80 10.07
CA PRO A 192 -3.42 -0.17 11.03
C PRO A 192 -3.57 -0.76 12.44
N HIS A 193 -2.44 -1.00 13.10
CA HIS A 193 -2.47 -1.47 14.48
C HIS A 193 -2.94 -0.34 15.39
N LYS A 194 -3.86 -0.64 16.31
CA LYS A 194 -4.26 0.31 17.37
C LYS A 194 -3.10 0.64 18.29
N GLU A 195 -2.30 -0.38 18.61
CA GLU A 195 -1.05 -0.29 19.34
C GLU A 195 0.00 -1.05 18.53
N LEU A 196 1.13 -0.41 18.24
CA LEU A 196 2.19 -1.04 17.46
C LEU A 196 2.72 -2.27 18.21
N PRO A 197 2.90 -3.42 17.54
CA PRO A 197 3.39 -4.64 18.20
C PRO A 197 4.83 -4.49 18.70
N TYR A 198 5.64 -3.73 17.98
CA TYR A 198 7.03 -3.43 18.32
C TYR A 198 7.29 -1.94 18.03
N PRO A 199 6.93 -1.02 18.95
CA PRO A 199 7.11 0.41 18.71
C PRO A 199 8.60 0.75 18.70
N ALA A 200 9.10 1.36 17.61
CA ALA A 200 10.47 1.86 17.54
C ALA A 200 10.58 3.23 18.20
N LYS A 201 11.70 3.50 18.89
CA LYS A 201 12.01 4.81 19.48
C LYS A 201 12.12 5.91 18.43
N ASP A 202 12.71 5.57 17.29
CA ASP A 202 12.80 6.45 16.12
C ASP A 202 12.51 5.66 14.84
N LEU A 203 11.41 6.03 14.17
CA LEU A 203 10.97 5.41 12.94
C LEU A 203 11.98 5.62 11.79
N LYS A 204 12.64 6.77 11.72
CA LYS A 204 13.62 7.06 10.67
C LYS A 204 14.82 6.11 10.78
N THR A 205 15.30 5.87 11.99
CA THR A 205 16.36 4.90 12.27
C THR A 205 15.93 3.48 11.88
N LEU A 206 14.70 3.05 12.21
CA LEU A 206 14.18 1.75 11.76
C LEU A 206 14.20 1.61 10.23
N GLN A 207 13.66 2.61 9.52
CA GLN A 207 13.65 2.62 8.06
C GLN A 207 15.06 2.52 7.48
N ALA A 208 16.02 3.25 8.05
CA ALA A 208 17.41 3.23 7.60
C ALA A 208 18.11 1.89 7.86
N VAL A 209 17.85 1.23 8.99
CA VAL A 209 18.38 -0.11 9.30
C VAL A 209 17.84 -1.13 8.29
N VAL A 210 16.52 -1.13 8.07
CA VAL A 210 15.88 -2.05 7.12
C VAL A 210 16.41 -1.81 5.70
N ARG A 211 16.49 -0.54 5.26
CA ARG A 211 17.04 -0.16 3.96
C ARG A 211 18.47 -0.68 3.80
N THR A 212 19.35 -0.40 4.77
CA THR A 212 20.76 -0.81 4.74
C THR A 212 20.90 -2.33 4.69
N ALA A 213 20.11 -3.05 5.49
CA ALA A 213 20.11 -4.50 5.49
C ALA A 213 19.74 -5.08 4.12
N PHE A 214 18.65 -4.60 3.52
CA PHE A 214 18.16 -5.14 2.24
C PHE A 214 18.94 -4.67 1.01
N ASN A 215 19.68 -3.56 1.06
CA ASN A 215 20.67 -3.21 0.03
C ASN A 215 21.79 -4.26 -0.05
N ALA A 216 22.09 -4.93 1.06
CA ALA A 216 23.05 -6.03 1.14
C ALA A 216 22.37 -7.39 1.41
N ARG A 217 21.15 -7.61 0.89
CA ARG A 217 20.30 -8.79 1.18
C ARG A 217 21.00 -10.15 1.14
N ARG A 218 21.94 -10.35 0.21
CA ARG A 218 22.67 -11.63 0.02
C ARG A 218 23.85 -11.83 0.99
N LYS A 219 24.15 -10.84 1.83
CA LYS A 219 25.21 -10.87 2.84
C LYS A 219 24.62 -11.21 4.21
N THR A 220 25.47 -11.68 5.13
CA THR A 220 25.07 -11.86 6.53
C THR A 220 24.89 -10.52 7.23
N LEU A 221 24.13 -10.45 8.32
CA LEU A 221 23.85 -9.23 9.08
C LEU A 221 25.14 -8.52 9.51
N ARG A 222 26.14 -9.28 9.96
CA ARG A 222 27.47 -8.73 10.32
C ARG A 222 28.14 -7.95 9.19
N LYS A 223 27.82 -8.26 7.93
CA LYS A 223 28.36 -7.60 6.75
C LYS A 223 27.39 -6.55 6.21
N ALA A 224 26.09 -6.84 6.23
CA ALA A 224 25.05 -5.94 5.75
C ALA A 224 24.96 -4.66 6.60
N LEU A 225 25.11 -4.78 7.92
CA LEU A 225 24.94 -3.68 8.87
C LEU A 225 26.26 -3.21 9.49
N ALA A 226 27.41 -3.60 8.94
CA ALA A 226 28.74 -3.32 9.51
C ALA A 226 29.04 -1.82 9.70
N ALA A 227 28.43 -0.96 8.89
CA ALA A 227 28.57 0.49 8.99
C ALA A 227 27.69 1.12 10.09
N MET A 228 26.70 0.38 10.60
CA MET A 228 25.74 0.87 11.60
C MET A 228 26.01 0.26 12.97
N VAL A 229 26.16 -1.06 13.05
CA VAL A 229 26.30 -1.81 14.32
C VAL A 229 27.47 -2.80 14.27
N THR A 230 28.12 -3.01 15.42
CA THR A 230 29.17 -4.01 15.57
C THR A 230 28.60 -5.41 15.82
N VAL A 231 29.45 -6.44 15.72
CA VAL A 231 29.04 -7.83 16.01
C VAL A 231 28.67 -7.99 17.48
N GLU A 232 29.43 -7.38 18.38
CA GLU A 232 29.21 -7.42 19.83
C GLU A 232 27.87 -6.79 20.19
N GLN A 233 27.46 -5.73 19.49
CA GLN A 233 26.16 -5.08 19.62
C GLN A 233 25.00 -5.95 19.15
N LEU A 234 25.16 -6.67 18.02
CA LEU A 234 24.14 -7.64 17.57
C LEU A 234 23.99 -8.79 18.59
N GLN A 235 25.11 -9.30 19.09
CA GLN A 235 25.11 -10.41 20.05
C GLN A 235 24.54 -10.00 21.41
N SER A 236 24.79 -8.76 21.88
CA SER A 236 24.19 -8.25 23.12
C SER A 236 22.67 -8.11 23.03
N LEU A 237 22.12 -7.92 21.83
CA LEU A 237 20.67 -7.96 21.55
C LEU A 237 20.12 -9.38 21.40
N GLY A 238 20.94 -10.42 21.52
CA GLY A 238 20.57 -11.82 21.30
C GLY A 238 20.39 -12.19 19.82
N ILE A 239 20.94 -11.40 18.89
CA ILE A 239 20.78 -11.59 17.45
C ILE A 239 21.97 -12.38 16.89
N ASN A 240 21.66 -13.45 16.14
CA ASN A 240 22.68 -14.20 15.40
C ASN A 240 23.18 -13.38 14.20
N ASP A 241 24.41 -12.87 14.31
CA ASP A 241 25.04 -12.00 13.31
C ASP A 241 25.34 -12.72 11.97
N GLY A 242 25.29 -14.05 11.96
CA GLY A 242 25.40 -14.91 10.78
C GLY A 242 24.11 -15.04 9.96
N LEU A 243 22.97 -14.58 10.46
CA LEU A 243 21.72 -14.56 9.68
C LEU A 243 21.84 -13.64 8.46
N ARG A 244 21.01 -13.86 7.44
CA ARG A 244 20.80 -12.89 6.36
C ARG A 244 19.63 -11.97 6.72
N PRO A 245 19.59 -10.74 6.17
CA PRO A 245 18.46 -9.80 6.34
C PRO A 245 17.08 -10.44 6.21
N GLU A 246 16.90 -11.30 5.20
CA GLU A 246 15.61 -11.95 4.94
C GLU A 246 15.19 -12.96 6.03
N ASN A 247 16.09 -13.36 6.92
CA ASN A 247 15.81 -14.28 8.02
C ASN A 247 15.62 -13.56 9.37
N LEU A 248 15.65 -12.22 9.38
CA LEU A 248 15.53 -11.41 10.60
C LEU A 248 14.09 -10.88 10.79
N GLY A 249 13.53 -11.07 11.98
CA GLY A 249 12.17 -10.61 12.30
C GLY A 249 12.07 -9.10 12.53
N LEU A 250 10.86 -8.55 12.36
CA LEU A 250 10.58 -7.13 12.61
C LEU A 250 11.00 -6.70 14.04
N ALA A 251 10.73 -7.52 15.05
CA ALA A 251 11.10 -7.22 16.43
C ALA A 251 12.63 -7.04 16.63
N ASP A 252 13.44 -7.83 15.91
CA ASP A 252 14.89 -7.68 15.94
C ASP A 252 15.34 -6.41 15.20
N TYR A 253 14.71 -6.08 14.07
CA TYR A 253 14.97 -4.82 13.37
C TYR A 253 14.69 -3.60 14.25
N VAL A 254 13.59 -3.63 15.02
CA VAL A 254 13.26 -2.59 16.01
C VAL A 254 14.33 -2.53 17.12
N ARG A 255 14.75 -3.67 17.67
CA ARG A 255 15.83 -3.71 18.68
C ARG A 255 17.15 -3.11 18.17
N ILE A 256 17.52 -3.37 16.92
CA ILE A 256 18.71 -2.78 16.30
C ILE A 256 18.53 -1.26 16.16
N ALA A 257 17.36 -0.81 15.72
CA ALA A 257 17.07 0.61 15.55
C ALA A 257 17.10 1.36 16.90
N ASP A 258 16.50 0.78 17.94
CA ASP A 258 16.47 1.38 19.27
C ASP A 258 17.87 1.50 19.88
N LEU A 259 18.75 0.51 19.65
CA LEU A 259 20.16 0.59 20.06
C LEU A 259 20.89 1.77 19.39
N LEU A 260 20.63 2.00 18.10
CA LEU A 260 21.24 3.11 17.36
C LEU A 260 20.71 4.46 17.84
N ALA A 261 19.41 4.55 18.12
CA ALA A 261 18.79 5.74 18.68
C ALA A 261 19.39 6.11 20.05
N ASP A 262 19.59 5.11 20.93
CA ASP A 262 20.17 5.33 22.27
C ASP A 262 21.64 5.76 22.24
N THR A 263 22.39 5.35 21.21
CA THR A 263 23.83 5.66 21.08
C THR A 263 24.12 6.94 20.31
N GLY A 264 23.08 7.66 19.84
CA GLY A 264 23.22 8.90 19.07
C GLY A 264 23.83 8.72 17.68
N LYS A 265 24.00 7.48 17.21
CA LYS A 265 24.47 7.16 15.87
C LYS A 265 23.27 7.13 14.92
N LEU A 266 22.82 8.32 14.53
CA LEU A 266 21.84 8.44 13.46
C LEU A 266 22.49 8.06 12.12
N PRO A 267 21.81 7.30 11.25
CA PRO A 267 22.24 7.11 9.88
C PRO A 267 22.38 8.48 9.17
N ALA A 268 23.36 8.61 8.27
CA ALA A 268 23.46 9.79 7.42
C ALA A 268 22.15 10.01 6.64
N GLU A 269 21.64 11.24 6.64
CA GLU A 269 20.50 11.65 5.82
C GLU A 269 20.94 11.63 4.36
N ASP A 270 20.47 10.64 3.59
CA ASP A 270 20.60 10.63 2.13
C ASP A 270 19.21 10.60 1.51
N ASN A 271 18.98 11.58 0.63
CA ASN A 271 17.76 11.87 -0.13
C ASN A 271 17.05 10.59 -0.61
N GLU A 272 15.73 10.58 -0.49
CA GLU A 272 14.86 9.55 -1.06
C GLU A 272 15.17 9.38 -2.56
N VAL A 273 15.84 8.27 -2.90
CA VAL A 273 16.02 7.85 -4.30
C VAL A 273 15.37 6.48 -4.47
N SER A 274 14.37 6.50 -5.35
CA SER A 274 13.52 5.46 -5.94
C SER A 274 13.57 4.04 -5.37
N ASP A 275 12.41 3.60 -4.91
CA ASP A 275 12.05 2.22 -4.62
C ASP A 275 11.79 1.43 -5.91
N ASP A 276 12.84 0.84 -6.46
CA ASP A 276 12.72 -0.31 -7.38
C ASP A 276 12.29 -1.59 -6.61
#